data_AF-A0A7Y3NKK4-F1
#
_entry.id   AF-A0A7Y3NKK4-F1
#
_cell.length_a   1.000
_cell.length_b   1.000
_cell.length_c   1.000
_cell.angle_alpha   90.00
_cell.angle_beta   90.00
_cell.angle_gamma   90.00
#
_symmetry.space_group_name_H-M   'P 1'
#
loop_
_entity.id
_entity.type
_entity.pdbx_description
1 polymer ?
#
loop_
_entity_poly.entity_id
_entity_poly.type
_entity_poly.pdbx_seq_one_letter_code
_entity_poly.pdbx_strand_id
1 'polypeptide(L)'
;MGSPSFAEYLHVSKELMHVFILLILAWVLIGLSRSLVRVFRNYMHTRISSAEEGRRVETLARVFRYTSTAAISLVAGMLALSVIGVSIAPFLGAAGVVGVAVGFGAQNLIKDYFNGFFMLVENQIRQGDVVEVCGKTGVVEDITLR
;
A
#
# COMPACT_ATOMS: atom_id res chain seq x y z
N MET A 1 34.48 -38.83 9.02
CA MET A 1 33.57 -37.93 8.28
C MET A 1 32.24 -38.65 8.16
N GLY A 2 31.30 -38.37 9.08
CA GLY A 2 29.98 -39.00 9.06
C GLY A 2 29.17 -38.42 7.90
N SER A 3 28.65 -39.28 7.04
CA SER A 3 27.69 -38.87 6.01
C SER A 3 26.47 -38.24 6.69
N PRO A 4 26.00 -37.06 6.25
CA PRO A 4 24.79 -36.45 6.79
C PRO A 4 23.60 -37.42 6.70
N SER A 5 22.76 -37.45 7.74
CA SER A 5 21.65 -38.41 7.81
C SER A 5 20.53 -38.03 6.83
N PHE A 6 19.73 -38.99 6.39
CA PHE A 6 18.60 -38.76 5.49
C PHE A 6 17.60 -37.69 6.02
N ALA A 7 17.49 -37.53 7.34
CA ALA A 7 16.66 -36.51 7.98
C ALA A 7 17.22 -35.08 7.78
N GLU A 8 18.53 -34.93 7.67
CA GLU A 8 19.22 -33.64 7.47
C GLU A 8 18.98 -33.13 6.04
N TYR A 9 19.04 -34.03 5.04
CA TYR A 9 18.64 -33.72 3.67
C TYR A 9 17.15 -33.37 3.54
N LEU A 10 16.29 -34.03 4.30
CA LEU A 10 14.84 -33.75 4.29
C LEU A 10 14.51 -32.39 4.93
N HIS A 11 15.28 -31.95 5.92
CA HIS A 11 15.14 -30.63 6.53
C HIS A 11 15.59 -29.52 5.58
N VAL A 12 16.79 -29.67 5.00
CA VAL A 12 17.35 -28.67 4.08
C VAL A 12 16.47 -28.49 2.83
N SER A 13 15.94 -29.58 2.27
CA SER A 13 15.04 -29.52 1.11
C SER A 13 13.70 -28.84 1.39
N LYS A 14 13.13 -29.03 2.59
CA LYS A 14 11.89 -28.34 3.00
C LYS A 14 12.10 -26.84 3.17
N GLU A 15 13.19 -26.41 3.80
CA GLU A 15 13.49 -24.98 3.97
C GLU A 15 13.73 -24.30 2.61
N LEU A 16 14.47 -24.96 1.71
CA LEU A 16 14.68 -24.47 0.34
C LEU A 16 13.37 -24.30 -0.44
N MET A 17 12.43 -25.22 -0.28
CA MET A 17 11.12 -25.13 -0.92
C MET A 17 10.29 -23.95 -0.38
N HIS A 18 10.37 -23.66 0.92
CA HIS A 18 9.69 -22.50 1.51
C HIS A 18 10.27 -21.18 1.00
N VAL A 19 11.60 -21.06 0.92
CA VAL A 19 12.24 -19.87 0.31
C VAL A 19 11.78 -19.70 -1.13
N PHE A 20 11.78 -20.78 -1.90
CA PHE A 20 11.40 -20.74 -3.30
C PHE A 20 9.94 -20.28 -3.49
N ILE A 21 9.02 -20.80 -2.69
CA ILE A 21 7.61 -20.36 -2.69
C ILE A 21 7.49 -18.89 -2.30
N LEU A 22 8.22 -18.43 -1.27
CA LEU A 22 8.23 -17.02 -0.85
C LEU A 22 8.75 -16.09 -1.94
N LEU A 23 9.81 -16.48 -2.66
CA LEU A 23 10.35 -15.71 -3.78
C LEU A 23 9.38 -15.67 -4.96
N ILE A 24 8.71 -16.78 -5.28
CA ILE A 24 7.66 -16.81 -6.30
C ILE A 24 6.50 -15.90 -5.89
N LEU A 25 6.02 -16.00 -4.66
CA LEU A 25 4.93 -15.17 -4.15
C LEU A 25 5.29 -13.68 -4.22
N ALA A 26 6.50 -13.31 -3.79
CA ALA A 26 6.99 -11.94 -3.90
C ALA A 26 7.05 -11.46 -5.36
N TRP A 27 7.55 -12.30 -6.27
CA TRP A 27 7.60 -11.99 -7.70
C TRP A 27 6.18 -11.81 -8.28
N VAL A 28 5.23 -12.68 -7.92
CA VAL A 28 3.82 -12.58 -8.32
C VAL A 28 3.19 -11.30 -7.77
N LEU A 29 3.40 -10.96 -6.50
CA LEU A 29 2.88 -9.74 -5.87
C LEU A 29 3.43 -8.46 -6.52
N ILE A 30 4.73 -8.43 -6.84
CA ILE A 30 5.36 -7.33 -7.56
C ILE A 30 4.79 -7.24 -8.98
N GLY A 31 4.65 -8.37 -9.67
CA GLY A 31 4.02 -8.46 -10.98
C GLY A 31 2.59 -7.94 -10.98
N LEU A 32 1.80 -8.35 -9.99
CA LEU A 32 0.41 -7.94 -9.79
C LEU A 32 0.31 -6.44 -9.50
N SER A 33 1.16 -5.91 -8.61
CA SER A 33 1.24 -4.47 -8.33
C SER A 33 1.55 -3.66 -9.59
N ARG A 34 2.50 -4.12 -10.41
CA ARG A 34 2.83 -3.49 -11.70
C ARG A 34 1.69 -3.60 -12.71
N SER A 35 0.96 -4.72 -12.72
CA SER A 35 -0.21 -4.92 -13.57
C SER A 35 -1.38 -4.05 -13.16
N LEU A 36 -1.70 -3.93 -11.87
CA LEU A 36 -2.74 -3.05 -11.34
C LEU A 36 -2.51 -1.59 -11.77
N VAL A 37 -1.28 -1.10 -11.63
CA VAL A 37 -0.92 0.25 -12.08
C VAL A 37 -1.06 0.42 -13.59
N ARG A 38 -0.77 -0.63 -14.38
CA ARG A 38 -0.91 -0.60 -15.84
C ARG A 38 -2.38 -0.60 -16.27
N VAL A 39 -3.21 -1.41 -15.64
CA VAL A 39 -4.65 -1.51 -15.90
C VAL A 39 -5.34 -0.22 -15.49
N PHE A 40 -5.08 0.29 -14.29
CA PHE A 40 -5.64 1.55 -13.80
C PHE A 40 -5.30 2.72 -14.72
N ARG A 41 -4.03 2.81 -15.17
CA ARG A 41 -3.60 3.82 -16.14
C ARG A 41 -4.36 3.71 -17.47
N ASN A 42 -4.48 2.50 -18.03
CA ASN A 42 -5.18 2.30 -19.30
C ASN A 42 -6.69 2.60 -19.19
N TYR A 43 -7.30 2.34 -18.03
CA TYR A 43 -8.70 2.67 -17.77
C TYR A 43 -8.92 4.18 -17.64
N MET A 44 -7.96 4.90 -17.04
CA MET A 44 -8.07 6.35 -16.85
C MET A 44 -7.74 7.15 -18.12
N HIS A 45 -6.94 6.62 -19.03
CA HIS A 45 -6.62 7.30 -20.30
C HIS A 45 -7.86 7.61 -21.16
N THR A 46 -8.93 6.84 -21.04
CA THR A 46 -10.21 7.09 -21.74
C THR A 46 -11.12 8.10 -21.03
N ARG A 47 -10.80 8.49 -19.78
CA ARG A 47 -11.58 9.44 -18.96
C ARG A 47 -10.88 10.79 -18.76
N ILE A 48 -9.57 10.85 -18.98
CA ILE A 48 -8.76 12.05 -18.79
C ILE A 48 -8.83 12.91 -20.06
N SER A 49 -9.53 14.04 -19.97
CA SER A 49 -9.70 14.97 -21.10
C SER A 49 -8.55 15.97 -21.22
N SER A 50 -7.74 16.15 -20.17
CA SER A 50 -6.68 17.17 -20.12
C SER A 50 -5.29 16.56 -19.95
N ALA A 51 -4.30 17.10 -20.66
CA ALA A 51 -2.91 16.64 -20.57
C ALA A 51 -2.31 16.81 -19.16
N GLU A 52 -2.85 17.71 -18.35
CA GLU A 52 -2.39 17.99 -17.00
C GLU A 52 -2.87 16.96 -15.96
N GLU A 53 -4.14 16.55 -16.02
CA GLU A 53 -4.66 15.45 -15.20
C GLU A 53 -3.90 14.14 -15.48
N GLY A 54 -3.55 13.89 -16.75
CA GLY A 54 -2.75 12.74 -17.16
C GLY A 54 -1.37 12.71 -16.47
N ARG A 55 -0.70 13.86 -16.39
CA ARG A 55 0.61 13.99 -15.71
C ARG A 55 0.50 13.77 -14.19
N ARG A 56 -0.58 14.23 -13.56
CA ARG A 56 -0.83 14.00 -12.12
C ARG A 56 -1.06 12.52 -11.83
N VAL A 57 -1.88 11.84 -12.64
CA VAL A 57 -2.14 10.40 -12.53
C VAL A 57 -0.86 9.60 -12.75
N GLU A 58 -0.02 9.97 -13.72
CA GLU A 58 1.26 9.29 -13.96
C GLU A 58 2.19 9.41 -12.75
N THR A 59 2.27 10.59 -12.14
CA THR A 59 3.12 10.84 -10.97
C THR A 59 2.65 10.00 -9.78
N LEU A 60 1.33 9.98 -9.50
CA LEU A 60 0.75 9.15 -8.44
C LEU A 60 0.98 7.65 -8.69
N ALA A 61 0.75 7.19 -9.92
CA ALA A 61 1.00 5.82 -10.33
C ALA A 61 2.47 5.42 -10.15
N ARG A 62 3.40 6.34 -10.45
CA ARG A 62 4.83 6.14 -10.28
C ARG A 62 5.19 6.01 -8.80
N VAL A 63 4.72 6.91 -7.95
CA VAL A 63 4.94 6.87 -6.49
C VAL A 63 4.39 5.55 -5.92
N PHE A 64 3.14 5.21 -6.23
CA PHE A 64 2.52 3.97 -5.75
C PHE A 64 3.30 2.72 -6.15
N ARG A 65 3.78 2.66 -7.39
CA ARG A 65 4.59 1.55 -7.89
C ARG A 65 5.91 1.42 -7.13
N TYR A 66 6.62 2.52 -6.92
CA TYR A 66 7.90 2.49 -6.19
C TYR A 66 7.68 2.11 -4.73
N THR A 67 6.72 2.72 -4.04
CA THR A 67 6.42 2.42 -2.64
C THR A 67 5.96 0.98 -2.45
N SER A 68 5.05 0.48 -3.28
CA SER A 68 4.59 -0.92 -3.23
C SER A 68 5.73 -1.91 -3.49
N THR A 69 6.55 -1.65 -4.51
CA THR A 69 7.68 -2.54 -4.84
C THR A 69 8.67 -2.59 -3.68
N ALA A 70 9.02 -1.43 -3.11
CA ALA A 70 9.94 -1.34 -1.97
C ALA A 70 9.40 -2.10 -0.74
N ALA A 71 8.12 -1.88 -0.39
CA ALA A 71 7.48 -2.56 0.73
C ALA A 71 7.45 -4.08 0.56
N ILE A 72 7.04 -4.57 -0.62
CA ILE A 72 6.99 -6.01 -0.92
C ILE A 72 8.40 -6.60 -0.89
N SER A 73 9.39 -5.94 -1.49
CA SER A 73 10.77 -6.43 -1.48
C SER A 73 11.38 -6.48 -0.09
N LEU A 74 11.04 -5.52 0.78
CA LEU A 74 11.51 -5.48 2.16
C LEU A 74 10.94 -6.67 2.95
N VAL A 75 9.62 -6.89 2.86
CA VAL A 75 8.96 -8.02 3.54
C VAL A 75 9.49 -9.36 3.01
N ALA A 76 9.58 -9.52 1.68
CA ALA A 76 10.09 -10.74 1.08
C ALA A 76 11.55 -11.02 1.48
N GLY A 77 12.40 -9.98 1.49
CA GLY A 77 13.78 -10.08 1.95
C GLY A 77 13.88 -10.50 3.41
N MET A 78 13.09 -9.90 4.30
CA MET A 78 13.03 -10.30 5.70
C MET A 78 12.62 -11.76 5.86
N LEU A 79 11.54 -12.18 5.20
CA LEU A 79 11.08 -13.58 5.27
C LEU A 79 12.13 -14.55 4.73
N ALA A 80 12.85 -14.19 3.65
CA ALA A 80 13.95 -15.00 3.13
C ALA A 80 15.12 -15.10 4.15
N LEU A 81 15.49 -14.00 4.80
CA LEU A 81 16.51 -14.00 5.86
C LEU A 81 16.13 -14.92 7.03
N SER A 82 14.84 -14.93 7.41
CA SER A 82 14.32 -15.79 8.48
C SER A 82 14.53 -17.28 8.20
N VAL A 83 14.47 -17.71 6.94
CA VAL A 83 14.62 -19.13 6.58
C VAL A 83 16.09 -19.59 6.67
N ILE A 84 17.05 -18.69 6.45
CA ILE A 84 18.49 -18.97 6.61
C ILE A 84 18.91 -18.84 8.10
N GLY A 85 17.94 -18.69 9.01
CA GLY A 85 18.19 -18.60 10.45
C GLY A 85 18.65 -17.22 10.93
N VAL A 86 18.58 -16.18 10.09
CA VAL A 86 18.89 -14.81 10.49
C VAL A 86 17.68 -14.22 11.22
N SER A 87 17.90 -13.68 12.42
CA SER A 87 16.83 -13.02 13.17
C SER A 87 16.32 -11.77 12.45
N ILE A 88 15.02 -11.75 12.18
CA ILE A 88 14.33 -10.61 11.58
C ILE A 88 13.84 -9.58 12.60
N ALA A 89 14.00 -9.86 13.91
CA ALA A 89 13.49 -9.00 14.98
C ALA A 89 14.00 -7.55 14.91
N PRO A 90 15.30 -7.27 14.62
CA PRO A 90 15.79 -5.90 14.48
C PRO A 90 15.12 -5.15 13.32
N PHE A 91 14.90 -5.84 12.20
CA PHE A 91 14.24 -5.29 11.02
C PHE A 91 12.74 -5.03 11.28
N LEU A 92 12.07 -5.93 12.00
CA LEU A 92 10.68 -5.72 12.43
C LEU A 92 10.54 -4.51 13.35
N GLY A 93 11.47 -4.34 14.30
CA GLY A 93 11.52 -3.17 15.17
C GLY A 93 11.67 -1.87 14.37
N ALA A 94 12.63 -1.82 13.44
CA ALA A 94 12.84 -0.66 12.58
C ALA A 94 11.63 -0.37 11.67
N ALA A 95 11.07 -1.40 11.03
CA ALA A 95 9.87 -1.28 10.19
C ALA A 95 8.66 -0.79 11.00
N GLY A 96 8.53 -1.23 12.26
CA GLY A 96 7.50 -0.75 13.18
C GLY A 96 7.61 0.75 13.46
N VAL A 97 8.80 1.25 13.81
CA VAL A 97 9.03 2.69 14.05
C VAL A 97 8.74 3.53 12.80
N VAL A 98 9.21 3.09 11.62
CA VAL A 98 8.91 3.76 10.34
C VAL A 98 7.40 3.74 10.06
N GLY A 99 6.73 2.61 10.30
CA GLY A 99 5.28 2.47 10.12
C GLY A 99 4.50 3.43 11.00
N VAL A 100 4.90 3.59 12.27
CA VAL A 100 4.30 4.56 13.19
C VAL A 100 4.52 5.99 12.69
N ALA A 101 5.73 6.35 12.26
CA ALA A 101 6.02 7.68 11.74
C ALA A 101 5.18 8.02 10.49
N VAL A 102 5.05 7.07 9.54
CA VAL A 102 4.19 7.22 8.37
C VAL A 102 2.71 7.33 8.76
N GLY A 103 2.27 6.52 9.73
CA GLY A 103 0.90 6.57 10.26
C GLY A 103 0.56 7.92 10.88
N PHE A 104 1.48 8.51 11.65
CA PHE A 104 1.31 9.87 12.16
C PHE A 104 1.31 10.93 11.05
N GLY A 105 2.17 10.80 10.04
CA GLY A 105 2.18 11.70 8.88
C GLY A 105 0.88 11.65 8.06
N ALA A 106 0.23 10.49 7.99
CA ALA A 106 -1.03 10.28 7.27
C ALA A 106 -2.28 10.50 8.15
N GLN A 107 -2.12 10.79 9.44
CA GLN A 107 -3.22 10.77 10.41
C GLN A 107 -4.36 11.74 10.06
N ASN A 108 -4.02 12.97 9.67
CA ASN A 108 -5.05 13.98 9.33
C ASN A 108 -5.80 13.60 8.07
N LEU A 109 -5.10 13.08 7.05
CA LEU A 109 -5.74 12.61 5.82
C LEU A 109 -6.79 11.54 6.12
N ILE A 110 -6.44 10.57 6.96
CA ILE A 110 -7.36 9.49 7.35
C ILE A 110 -8.58 10.07 8.08
N LYS A 111 -8.38 11.01 9.01
CA LYS A 111 -9.48 11.68 9.72
C LYS A 111 -10.42 12.41 8.76
N ASP A 112 -9.88 13.16 7.81
CA ASP A 112 -10.66 13.95 6.85
C ASP A 112 -11.56 13.03 6.00
N TYR A 113 -11.00 11.92 5.49
CA TYR A 113 -11.78 10.94 4.73
C TYR A 113 -12.89 10.28 5.54
N PHE A 114 -12.63 9.91 6.81
CA PHE A 114 -13.68 9.34 7.66
C PHE A 114 -14.77 10.37 7.95
N ASN A 115 -14.40 11.60 8.29
CA ASN A 115 -15.37 12.67 8.52
C ASN A 115 -16.23 12.92 7.27
N GLY A 116 -15.60 13.04 6.10
CA GLY A 116 -16.28 13.17 4.81
C GLY A 116 -17.24 12.02 4.54
N PHE A 117 -16.79 10.78 4.75
CA PHE A 117 -17.62 9.58 4.57
C PHE A 117 -18.83 9.55 5.50
N PHE A 118 -18.65 9.84 6.80
CA PHE A 118 -19.74 9.86 7.76
C PHE A 118 -20.74 10.98 7.46
N MET A 119 -20.28 12.17 7.06
CA MET A 119 -21.18 13.26 6.64
C MET A 119 -22.11 12.83 5.50
N LEU A 120 -21.58 12.09 4.51
CA LEU A 120 -22.37 11.58 3.39
C LEU A 120 -23.35 10.46 3.80
N VAL A 121 -22.87 9.49 4.58
CA VAL A 121 -23.68 8.32 4.98
C VAL A 121 -24.81 8.73 5.94
N GLU A 122 -24.51 9.60 6.90
CA GLU A 122 -25.50 10.12 7.85
C GLU A 122 -26.35 11.23 7.26
N ASN A 123 -26.03 11.68 6.05
CA ASN A 123 -26.77 12.71 5.33
C ASN A 123 -26.87 14.02 6.12
N GLN A 124 -25.79 14.34 6.83
CA GLN A 124 -25.65 15.50 7.72
C GLN A 124 -25.68 16.82 6.96
N ILE A 125 -25.18 16.80 5.71
CA ILE A 125 -25.11 17.96 4.82
C ILE A 125 -25.43 17.48 3.40
N ARG A 126 -26.30 18.22 2.72
CA ARG A 126 -26.70 17.98 1.33
C ARG A 126 -26.31 19.16 0.45
N GLN A 127 -26.16 18.87 -0.83
CA GLN A 127 -26.07 19.91 -1.86
C GLN A 127 -27.33 20.79 -1.81
N GLY A 128 -27.14 22.10 -1.75
CA GLY A 128 -28.22 23.08 -1.59
C GLY A 128 -28.51 23.50 -0.15
N ASP A 129 -27.91 22.86 0.87
CA ASP A 129 -28.08 23.29 2.25
C ASP A 129 -27.36 24.62 2.50
N VAL A 130 -27.95 25.48 3.35
CA VAL A 130 -27.28 26.69 3.84
C VAL A 130 -26.52 26.33 5.10
N VAL A 131 -25.20 26.49 5.07
CA VAL A 131 -24.31 26.14 6.19
C VAL A 131 -23.46 27.32 6.60
N GLU A 132 -23.07 27.36 7.87
CA GLU A 132 -22.07 28.28 8.39
C GLU A 132 -20.81 27.52 8.78
N VAL A 133 -19.69 27.84 8.14
CA VAL A 133 -18.38 27.21 8.40
C VAL A 133 -17.35 28.30 8.62
N CYS A 134 -16.63 28.24 9.75
CA CYS A 134 -15.62 29.22 10.13
C CYS A 134 -16.10 30.69 10.06
N GLY A 135 -17.34 30.96 10.48
CA GLY A 135 -17.93 32.30 10.50
C GLY A 135 -18.35 32.83 9.12
N LYS A 136 -18.44 31.96 8.11
CA LYS A 136 -18.94 32.30 6.77
C LYS A 136 -20.18 31.48 6.46
N THR A 137 -21.27 32.15 6.08
CA THR A 137 -22.52 31.53 5.64
C THR A 137 -22.56 31.42 4.12
N GLY A 138 -22.98 30.27 3.61
CA GLY A 138 -23.12 30.03 2.17
C GLY A 138 -23.98 28.80 1.86
N VAL A 139 -24.25 28.58 0.58
CA VAL A 139 -24.96 27.39 0.09
C VAL A 139 -23.95 26.34 -0.34
N VAL A 140 -24.21 25.08 -0.01
CA VAL A 140 -23.37 23.94 -0.41
C VAL A 140 -23.54 23.65 -1.89
N GLU A 141 -22.49 23.88 -2.68
CA GLU A 141 -22.49 23.62 -4.13
C GLU A 141 -22.01 22.22 -4.51
N ASP A 142 -21.03 21.66 -3.80
CA ASP A 142 -20.52 20.31 -4.05
C ASP A 142 -19.93 19.71 -2.77
N ILE A 143 -19.93 18.38 -2.65
CA ILE A 143 -19.39 17.66 -1.50
C ILE A 143 -18.40 16.62 -2.00
N THR A 144 -17.12 16.83 -1.66
CA THR A 144 -16.06 15.84 -1.85
C THR A 144 -15.71 15.19 -0.50
N LEU A 145 -15.16 13.97 -0.52
CA LEU A 145 -14.72 13.26 0.68
C LEU A 145 -13.50 13.91 1.38
N ARG A 146 -12.88 14.91 0.75
CA ARG A 146 -11.75 15.68 1.25
C ARG A 146 -11.83 17.09 0.70
#